data_AF-A0A957L077-F1
#
_entry.id   AF-A0A957L077-F1
#
_cell.length_a   1.000
_cell.length_b   1.000
_cell.length_c   1.000
_cell.angle_alpha   90.00
_cell.angle_beta   90.00
_cell.angle_gamma   90.00
#
_symmetry.space_group_name_H-M   'P 1'
#
loop_
_entity.id
_entity.type
_entity.pdbx_description
1 polymer ?
#
loop_
_entity_poly.entity_id
_entity_poly.type
_entity_poly.pdbx_seq_one_letter_code
_entity_poly.pdbx_strand_id
1 'polypeptide(L)'
;EQVEVETVLGPETRGDLETEPYPLYLNYRLNRPEPAAPVAIFAGRLVLLNSQISQLSAQEIEISLWWSASQPLNSIEALPQWNVFVHVGAAGQPLIGQSDRLPARGYVPWQWWQPGLVVIDRHRIQLTEPFQPEIDEVRIGFFDPASLERVAITTVAGEPAGDTWLLQSR
;
A
#
# COMPACT_ATOMS: atom_id res chain seq x y z
N GLU A 1 9.65 -11.25 -16.10
CA GLU A 1 10.38 -10.02 -15.74
C GLU A 1 9.46 -9.15 -14.88
N GLN A 2 10.01 -8.32 -14.00
CA GLN A 2 9.25 -7.35 -13.21
C GLN A 2 9.65 -5.92 -13.59
N VAL A 3 8.70 -5.00 -13.56
CA VAL A 3 8.88 -3.57 -13.77
C VAL A 3 8.23 -2.86 -12.59
N GLU A 4 9.05 -2.16 -11.81
CA GLU A 4 8.58 -1.29 -10.74
C GLU A 4 8.11 0.04 -11.32
N VAL A 5 6.93 0.46 -10.89
CA VAL A 5 6.38 1.78 -11.14
C VAL A 5 6.24 2.55 -9.83
N GLU A 6 6.82 3.73 -9.81
CA GLU A 6 6.74 4.67 -8.72
C GLU A 6 6.17 6.00 -9.21
N THR A 7 5.29 6.58 -8.40
CA THR A 7 4.67 7.88 -8.70
C THR A 7 5.48 9.00 -8.05
N VAL A 8 5.95 9.93 -8.88
CA VAL A 8 6.67 11.13 -8.44
C VAL A 8 5.82 12.34 -8.75
N LEU A 9 5.33 13.01 -7.71
CA LEU A 9 4.51 14.19 -7.86
C LEU A 9 5.36 15.42 -8.13
N GLY A 10 4.91 16.23 -9.09
CA GLY A 10 5.42 17.57 -9.30
C GLY A 10 5.04 18.54 -8.17
N PRO A 11 5.41 19.82 -8.29
CA PRO A 11 5.02 20.85 -7.34
C PRO A 11 3.50 20.97 -7.26
N GLU A 12 3.00 21.30 -6.07
CA GLU A 12 1.58 21.61 -5.89
C GLU A 12 1.23 22.95 -6.55
N THR A 13 0.07 22.99 -7.17
CA THR A 13 -0.53 24.18 -7.76
C THR A 13 -1.99 24.29 -7.32
N ARG A 14 -2.53 25.51 -7.36
CA ARG A 14 -3.93 25.79 -7.08
C ARG A 14 -4.30 27.09 -7.79
N GLY A 15 -5.20 27.00 -8.76
CA GLY A 15 -5.87 28.10 -9.41
C GLY A 15 -7.01 28.67 -8.58
N ASP A 16 -7.54 29.80 -9.03
CA ASP A 16 -8.45 30.64 -8.24
C ASP A 16 -9.80 29.99 -7.90
N LEU A 17 -10.21 28.97 -8.66
CA LEU A 17 -11.49 28.26 -8.48
C LEU A 17 -11.35 26.92 -7.75
N GLU A 18 -10.13 26.50 -7.41
CA GLU A 18 -9.86 25.19 -6.79
C GLU A 18 -9.70 25.35 -5.28
N THR A 19 -10.34 24.47 -4.51
CA THR A 19 -10.33 24.54 -3.03
C THR A 19 -9.12 23.87 -2.42
N GLU A 20 -8.59 22.82 -3.04
CA GLU A 20 -7.43 22.05 -2.57
C GLU A 20 -6.29 22.11 -3.60
N PRO A 21 -5.02 22.24 -3.16
CA PRO A 21 -3.87 22.09 -4.04
C PRO A 21 -3.79 20.68 -4.64
N TYR A 22 -3.25 20.58 -5.87
CA TYR A 22 -2.98 19.31 -6.54
C TYR A 22 -1.63 19.36 -7.24
N PRO A 23 -1.00 18.20 -7.54
CA PRO A 23 0.26 18.18 -8.26
C PRO A 23 0.08 18.67 -9.71
N LEU A 24 0.90 19.63 -10.12
CA LEU A 24 0.88 20.18 -11.50
C LEU A 24 1.13 19.11 -12.56
N TYR A 25 1.95 18.11 -12.24
CA TYR A 25 2.21 16.95 -13.08
C TYR A 25 2.47 15.72 -12.22
N LEU A 26 2.39 14.55 -12.87
CA LEU A 26 2.77 13.26 -12.33
C LEU A 26 3.81 12.63 -13.26
N ASN A 27 4.94 12.20 -12.71
CA ASN A 27 5.93 11.40 -13.39
C ASN A 27 5.85 9.94 -12.92
N TYR A 28 5.88 8.99 -13.86
CA TYR A 28 6.09 7.58 -13.56
C TYR A 28 7.56 7.26 -13.70
N ARG A 29 8.21 6.88 -12.59
CA ARG A 29 9.58 6.35 -12.63
C ARG A 29 9.51 4.84 -12.76
N LEU A 30 10.15 4.31 -13.80
CA LEU A 30 10.19 2.88 -14.08
C LEU A 30 11.57 2.32 -13.76
N ASN A 31 11.61 1.25 -12.97
CA ASN A 31 12.82 0.50 -12.69
C ASN A 31 12.60 -0.98 -13.02
N ARG A 32 13.69 -1.72 -13.25
CA ARG A 32 13.66 -3.17 -13.47
C ARG A 32 14.41 -3.85 -12.32
N PRO A 33 13.74 -4.22 -11.23
CA PRO A 33 14.39 -4.89 -10.11
C PRO A 33 14.71 -6.34 -10.44
N GLU A 34 15.47 -6.99 -9.56
CA GLU A 34 15.48 -8.44 -9.51
C GLU A 34 14.07 -8.94 -9.12
N PRO A 35 13.54 -9.99 -9.78
CA PRO A 35 12.21 -10.50 -9.47
C PRO A 35 12.08 -10.91 -7.99
N ALA A 36 11.16 -10.29 -7.27
CA ALA A 36 10.80 -10.68 -5.92
C ALA A 36 9.73 -11.80 -5.93
N ALA A 37 9.85 -12.74 -4.99
CA ALA A 37 8.83 -13.75 -4.76
C ALA A 37 7.65 -13.18 -3.95
N PRO A 38 6.40 -13.66 -4.17
CA PRO A 38 5.27 -13.33 -3.33
C PRO A 38 5.52 -13.60 -1.85
N VAL A 39 4.99 -12.74 -0.97
CA VAL A 39 4.97 -12.97 0.49
C VAL A 39 3.55 -13.20 1.03
N ALA A 40 2.53 -12.58 0.42
CA ALA A 40 1.13 -12.75 0.77
C ALA A 40 0.22 -12.46 -0.43
N ILE A 41 -0.98 -13.03 -0.44
CA ILE A 41 -1.98 -12.85 -1.50
C ILE A 41 -3.29 -12.37 -0.88
N PHE A 42 -3.82 -11.26 -1.39
CA PHE A 42 -5.05 -10.61 -0.95
C PHE A 42 -6.13 -10.80 -2.02
N ALA A 43 -7.35 -11.14 -1.59
CA ALA A 43 -8.48 -11.46 -2.48
C ALA A 43 -8.16 -12.50 -3.57
N GLY A 44 -7.20 -13.40 -3.28
CA GLY A 44 -6.70 -14.39 -4.24
C GLY A 44 -5.98 -13.82 -5.47
N ARG A 45 -5.78 -12.50 -5.56
CA ARG A 45 -5.27 -11.88 -6.80
C ARG A 45 -4.23 -10.78 -6.62
N LEU A 46 -4.32 -9.99 -5.56
CA LEU A 46 -3.37 -8.90 -5.26
C LEU A 46 -2.20 -9.49 -4.49
N VAL A 47 -0.99 -9.25 -4.95
CA VAL A 47 0.20 -9.94 -4.46
C VAL A 47 1.08 -8.93 -3.76
N LEU A 48 1.35 -9.14 -2.47
CA LEU A 48 2.42 -8.43 -1.77
C LEU A 48 3.73 -9.12 -2.12
N LEU A 49 4.71 -8.38 -2.63
CA LEU A 49 6.04 -8.88 -2.98
C LEU A 49 7.08 -8.49 -1.92
N ASN A 50 6.96 -7.30 -1.36
CA ASN A 50 7.88 -6.79 -0.34
C ASN A 50 7.23 -5.68 0.48
N SER A 51 7.81 -5.39 1.64
CA SER A 51 7.42 -4.30 2.51
C SER A 51 8.64 -3.75 3.25
N GLN A 52 8.66 -2.45 3.50
CA GLN A 52 9.71 -1.78 4.26
C GLN A 52 9.11 -0.74 5.20
N ILE A 53 9.59 -0.72 6.44
CA ILE A 53 9.30 0.31 7.44
C ILE A 53 10.54 1.20 7.54
N SER A 54 10.39 2.49 7.27
CA SER A 54 11.46 3.48 7.38
C SER A 54 11.09 4.52 8.44
N GLN A 55 11.84 4.58 9.53
CA GLN A 55 11.65 5.63 10.54
C GLN A 55 12.31 6.94 10.05
N LEU A 56 11.48 7.94 9.75
CA LEU A 56 11.94 9.25 9.27
C LEU A 56 12.29 10.19 10.43
N SER A 57 11.54 10.08 11.52
CA SER A 57 11.80 10.75 12.80
C SER A 57 11.23 9.93 13.96
N ALA A 58 11.29 10.45 15.20
CA ALA A 58 10.65 9.80 16.33
C ALA A 58 9.15 9.57 16.08
N GLN A 59 8.44 10.53 15.47
CA GLN A 59 6.98 10.54 15.30
C GLN A 59 6.54 10.49 13.83
N GLU A 60 7.45 10.13 12.91
CA GLU A 60 7.11 10.01 11.50
C GLU A 60 7.77 8.76 10.92
N ILE A 61 6.95 7.91 10.30
CA ILE A 61 7.42 6.72 9.60
C ILE A 61 6.87 6.70 8.16
N GLU A 62 7.59 6.00 7.28
CA GLU A 62 7.15 5.69 5.94
C GLU A 62 7.06 4.17 5.77
N ILE A 63 5.88 3.70 5.36
CA ILE A 63 5.66 2.31 4.97
C ILE A 63 5.67 2.24 3.45
N SER A 64 6.62 1.49 2.89
CA SER A 64 6.68 1.20 1.46
C SER A 64 6.23 -0.23 1.21
N LEU A 65 5.29 -0.42 0.29
CA LEU A 65 4.70 -1.71 -0.07
C LEU A 65 4.87 -1.94 -1.57
N TRP A 66 5.32 -3.13 -1.95
CA TRP A 66 5.49 -3.52 -3.34
C TRP A 66 4.37 -4.48 -3.71
N TRP A 67 3.43 -3.99 -4.50
CA TRP A 67 2.25 -4.73 -4.90
C TRP A 67 2.34 -5.20 -6.35
N SER A 68 1.74 -6.33 -6.66
CA SER A 68 1.48 -6.76 -8.04
C SER A 68 0.10 -7.42 -8.13
N ALA A 69 -0.28 -7.84 -9.33
CA ALA A 69 -1.48 -8.66 -9.55
C ALA A 69 -1.10 -9.98 -10.22
N SER A 70 -1.71 -11.07 -9.79
CA SER A 70 -1.50 -12.42 -10.37
C SER A 70 -2.19 -12.60 -11.73
N GLN A 71 -3.08 -11.69 -12.11
CA GLN A 71 -3.74 -11.63 -13.41
C GLN A 71 -4.03 -10.17 -13.79
N PRO A 72 -4.18 -9.84 -15.08
CA PRO A 72 -4.62 -8.52 -15.50
C PRO A 72 -5.96 -8.15 -14.84
N LEU A 73 -6.03 -6.97 -14.21
CA LEU A 73 -7.26 -6.53 -13.58
C LEU A 73 -8.19 -5.81 -14.57
N ASN A 74 -7.71 -5.35 -15.73
CA ASN A 74 -8.58 -4.75 -16.76
C ASN A 74 -9.57 -5.75 -17.41
N SER A 75 -9.39 -7.06 -17.20
CA SER A 75 -10.27 -8.10 -17.74
C SER A 75 -11.35 -8.57 -16.76
N ILE A 76 -11.43 -7.99 -15.57
CA ILE A 76 -12.47 -8.35 -14.57
C ILE A 76 -13.66 -7.38 -14.68
N GLU A 77 -14.86 -7.88 -14.45
CA GLU A 77 -16.11 -7.10 -14.60
C GLU A 77 -16.21 -5.92 -13.63
N ALA A 78 -15.75 -6.10 -12.39
CA ALA A 78 -15.75 -5.09 -11.34
C ALA A 78 -14.34 -4.92 -10.76
N LEU A 79 -13.72 -3.78 -11.07
CA LEU A 79 -12.44 -3.41 -10.48
C LEU A 79 -12.60 -3.17 -8.98
N PRO A 80 -11.61 -3.57 -8.16
CA PRO A 80 -11.64 -3.23 -6.74
C PRO A 80 -11.64 -1.71 -6.57
N GLN A 81 -12.40 -1.23 -5.58
CA GLN A 81 -12.32 0.15 -5.08
C GLN A 81 -11.78 0.16 -3.65
N TRP A 82 -10.86 -0.75 -3.37
CA TRP A 82 -10.37 -0.99 -2.01
C TRP A 82 -9.27 -0.02 -1.62
N ASN A 83 -9.29 0.38 -0.36
CA ASN A 83 -8.21 1.13 0.26
C ASN A 83 -7.24 0.16 0.92
N VAL A 84 -5.95 0.50 0.86
CA VAL A 84 -4.94 -0.06 1.75
C VAL A 84 -5.08 0.67 3.09
N PHE A 85 -5.30 -0.10 4.15
CA PHE A 85 -5.12 0.40 5.50
C PHE A 85 -3.70 0.06 5.96
N VAL A 86 -3.11 0.99 6.70
CA VAL A 86 -1.87 0.81 7.44
C VAL A 86 -2.13 1.29 8.85
N HIS A 87 -2.03 0.41 9.82
CA HIS A 87 -2.26 0.68 11.24
C HIS A 87 -0.97 0.49 12.02
N VAL A 88 -0.63 1.46 12.86
CA VAL A 88 0.60 1.46 13.66
C VAL A 88 0.24 1.49 15.13
N GLY A 89 0.78 0.55 15.90
CA GLY A 89 0.70 0.57 17.36
C GLY A 89 0.82 -0.81 18.00
N ALA A 90 1.15 -0.83 19.29
CA ALA A 90 1.26 -2.03 20.10
C ALA A 90 -0.01 -2.89 20.08
N ALA A 91 0.16 -4.21 20.19
CA ALA A 91 -0.96 -5.15 20.24
C ALA A 91 -1.91 -4.86 21.41
N GLY A 92 -3.20 -4.73 21.10
CA GLY A 92 -4.25 -4.47 22.09
C GLY A 92 -4.28 -3.04 22.64
N GLN A 93 -3.44 -2.13 22.14
CA GLN A 93 -3.46 -0.72 22.49
C GLN A 93 -4.14 0.11 21.38
N PRO A 94 -4.56 1.36 21.67
CA PRO A 94 -4.98 2.31 20.64
C PRO A 94 -3.89 2.51 19.58
N LEU A 95 -4.29 2.77 18.34
CA LEU A 95 -3.36 3.10 17.27
C LEU A 95 -2.66 4.44 17.56
N ILE A 96 -1.35 4.47 17.35
CA ILE A 96 -0.55 5.70 17.42
C ILE A 96 -0.44 6.40 16.06
N GLY A 97 -0.85 5.73 14.98
CA GLY A 97 -0.94 6.32 13.65
C GLY A 97 -1.61 5.38 12.65
N GLN A 98 -2.16 5.95 11.58
CA GLN A 98 -2.79 5.17 10.52
C GLN A 98 -2.79 5.87 9.16
N SER A 99 -3.02 5.09 8.10
CA SER A 99 -3.26 5.58 6.74
C SER A 99 -4.27 4.68 6.03
N ASP A 100 -5.35 5.28 5.51
CA ASP A 100 -6.39 4.58 4.76
C ASP A 100 -6.55 5.24 3.39
N ARG A 101 -5.92 4.68 2.35
CA ARG A 101 -5.87 5.32 1.02
C ARG A 101 -5.89 4.29 -0.10
N LEU A 102 -6.29 4.73 -1.30
CA LEU A 102 -6.08 3.95 -2.51
C LEU A 102 -4.58 3.64 -2.70
N PRO A 103 -4.23 2.46 -3.23
CA PRO A 103 -2.84 2.14 -3.57
C PRO A 103 -2.19 3.19 -4.45
N ALA A 104 -0.92 3.50 -4.17
CA ALA A 104 -0.16 4.53 -4.87
C ALA A 104 -0.92 5.86 -4.97
N ARG A 105 -1.72 6.18 -3.94
CA ARG A 105 -2.62 7.35 -3.86
C ARG A 105 -3.65 7.43 -5.00
N GLY A 106 -3.94 6.31 -5.66
CA GLY A 106 -4.82 6.23 -6.83
C GLY A 106 -4.15 6.63 -8.16
N TYR A 107 -2.87 6.98 -8.16
CA TYR A 107 -2.15 7.42 -9.36
C TYR A 107 -1.67 6.28 -10.25
N VAL A 108 -1.78 5.02 -9.79
CA VAL A 108 -1.61 3.82 -10.61
C VAL A 108 -2.95 3.11 -10.68
N PRO A 109 -3.79 3.41 -11.69
CA PRO A 109 -5.14 2.90 -11.80
C PRO A 109 -5.18 1.37 -11.80
N TRP A 110 -6.19 0.79 -11.17
CA TRP A 110 -6.36 -0.66 -11.08
C TRP A 110 -6.30 -1.37 -12.44
N GLN A 111 -6.74 -0.71 -13.52
CA GLN A 111 -6.70 -1.25 -14.89
C GLN A 111 -5.27 -1.57 -15.38
N TRP A 112 -4.24 -0.95 -14.81
CA TRP A 112 -2.86 -1.19 -15.21
C TRP A 112 -2.24 -2.41 -14.52
N TRP A 113 -2.84 -2.84 -13.42
CA TRP A 113 -2.30 -3.92 -12.60
C TRP A 113 -2.40 -5.25 -13.34
N GLN A 114 -1.25 -5.91 -13.47
CA GLN A 114 -1.08 -7.16 -14.19
C GLN A 114 0.21 -7.85 -13.72
N PRO A 115 0.41 -9.14 -14.04
CA PRO A 115 1.63 -9.84 -13.70
C PRO A 115 2.87 -9.12 -14.21
N GLY A 116 3.85 -8.92 -13.33
CA GLY A 116 5.11 -8.27 -13.65
C GLY A 116 5.11 -6.75 -13.49
N LEU A 117 3.94 -6.07 -13.40
CA LEU A 117 3.92 -4.68 -12.95
C LEU A 117 3.96 -4.67 -11.41
N VAL A 118 4.97 -4.00 -10.86
CA VAL A 118 5.16 -3.84 -9.42
C VAL A 118 4.87 -2.40 -9.04
N VAL A 119 3.76 -2.17 -8.34
CA VAL A 119 3.35 -0.85 -7.87
C VAL A 119 4.00 -0.56 -6.52
N ILE A 120 4.82 0.49 -6.46
CA ILE A 120 5.38 0.98 -5.19
C ILE A 120 4.36 1.92 -4.55
N ASP A 121 3.82 1.49 -3.41
CA ASP A 121 2.83 2.21 -2.63
C ASP A 121 3.45 2.71 -1.33
N ARG A 122 3.34 4.03 -1.07
CA ARG A 122 3.99 4.67 0.07
C ARG A 122 3.00 5.37 0.98
N HIS A 123 3.06 5.03 2.25
CA HIS A 123 2.28 5.63 3.31
C HIS A 123 3.21 6.34 4.28
N ARG A 124 3.25 7.68 4.22
CA ARG A 124 3.85 8.50 5.28
C ARG A 124 2.82 8.74 6.37
N ILE A 125 3.18 8.41 7.60
CA ILE A 125 2.28 8.40 8.74
C ILE A 125 2.91 9.23 9.85
N GLN A 126 2.18 10.26 10.26
CA GLN A 126 2.48 11.00 11.48
C GLN A 126 1.90 10.25 12.67
N LEU A 127 2.72 10.12 13.72
CA LEU A 127 2.40 9.35 14.91
C LEU A 127 2.13 10.29 16.09
N THR A 128 1.21 9.91 16.96
CA THR A 128 0.90 10.65 18.19
C THR A 128 1.98 10.45 19.27
N GLU A 129 2.76 9.37 19.17
CA GLU A 129 3.81 8.99 20.10
C GLU A 129 5.05 8.48 19.34
N PRO A 130 6.25 8.49 19.95
CA PRO A 130 7.44 7.98 19.28
C PRO A 130 7.32 6.51 18.87
N PHE A 131 7.66 6.17 17.61
CA PHE A 131 7.69 4.79 17.12
C PHE A 131 8.74 3.96 17.86
N GLN A 132 8.32 2.82 18.41
CA GLN A 132 9.16 1.86 19.11
C GLN A 132 9.13 0.52 18.38
N PRO A 133 10.10 0.20 17.51
CA PRO A 133 10.10 -1.02 16.69
C PRO A 133 10.04 -2.34 17.50
N GLU A 134 10.40 -2.30 18.79
CA GLU A 134 10.40 -3.45 19.70
C GLU A 134 9.00 -3.79 20.24
N ILE A 135 8.05 -2.86 20.16
CA ILE A 135 6.71 -2.97 20.77
C ILE A 135 5.61 -2.67 19.75
N ASP A 136 5.82 -1.69 18.88
CA ASP A 136 4.85 -1.28 17.88
C ASP A 136 4.82 -2.23 16.70
N GLU A 137 3.61 -2.65 16.35
CA GLU A 137 3.35 -3.45 15.17
C GLU A 137 2.82 -2.58 14.04
N VAL A 138 3.27 -2.85 12.81
CA VAL A 138 2.69 -2.27 11.60
C VAL A 138 1.84 -3.33 10.91
N ARG A 139 0.53 -3.09 10.86
CA ARG A 139 -0.46 -4.00 10.30
C ARG A 139 -1.05 -3.39 9.04
N ILE A 140 -1.14 -4.19 7.99
CA ILE A 140 -1.70 -3.73 6.71
C ILE A 140 -2.81 -4.65 6.22
N GLY A 141 -3.62 -4.13 5.30
CA GLY A 141 -4.46 -4.93 4.46
C GLY A 141 -5.33 -4.09 3.56
N PHE A 142 -6.31 -4.74 2.92
CA PHE A 142 -7.28 -4.06 2.08
C PHE A 142 -8.65 -4.06 2.74
N PHE A 143 -9.44 -3.02 2.48
CA PHE A 143 -10.86 -3.00 2.82
C PHE A 143 -11.66 -2.25 1.76
N ASP A 144 -12.93 -2.59 1.65
CA ASP A 144 -13.89 -1.84 0.84
C ASP A 144 -14.41 -0.64 1.63
N PRO A 145 -14.18 0.61 1.20
CA PRO A 145 -14.65 1.78 1.93
C PRO A 145 -16.17 1.95 1.93
N ALA A 146 -16.90 1.30 1.01
CA ALA A 146 -18.36 1.37 0.95
C ALA A 146 -19.02 0.40 1.95
N SER A 147 -18.50 -0.83 2.07
CA SER A 147 -19.05 -1.84 3.00
C SER A 147 -18.29 -1.94 4.33
N LEU A 148 -17.08 -1.37 4.40
CA LEU A 148 -16.10 -1.52 5.48
C LEU A 148 -15.59 -2.96 5.68
N GLU A 149 -15.88 -3.85 4.74
CA GLU A 149 -15.42 -5.24 4.79
C GLU A 149 -13.92 -5.34 4.50
N ARG A 150 -13.22 -6.12 5.33
CA ARG A 150 -11.80 -6.43 5.14
C ARG A 150 -11.63 -7.53 4.09
N VAL A 151 -10.53 -7.44 3.35
CA VAL A 151 -10.19 -8.40 2.30
C VAL A 151 -9.40 -9.57 2.87
N ALA A 152 -9.85 -10.78 2.57
CA ALA A 152 -9.18 -12.01 2.98
C ALA A 152 -7.77 -12.14 2.39
N ILE A 153 -6.87 -12.71 3.20
CA ILE A 153 -5.46 -12.93 2.90
C ILE A 153 -5.19 -14.43 2.94
N THR A 154 -4.37 -14.90 2.01
CA THR A 154 -3.77 -16.22 2.02
C THR A 154 -2.25 -16.13 1.99
N THR A 155 -1.60 -17.14 2.56
CA THR A 155 -0.17 -17.37 2.37
C THR A 155 0.10 -17.79 0.92
N VAL A 156 1.37 -17.79 0.53
CA VAL A 156 1.79 -18.33 -0.78
C VAL A 156 1.47 -19.81 -0.99
N ALA A 157 1.27 -20.57 0.09
CA ALA A 157 0.86 -21.96 0.05
C ALA A 157 -0.67 -22.13 -0.13
N GLY A 158 -1.45 -21.05 -0.11
CA GLY A 158 -2.91 -21.06 -0.21
C GLY A 158 -3.64 -21.15 1.13
N GLU A 159 -2.92 -21.23 2.25
CA GLU A 159 -3.54 -21.30 3.58
C GLU A 159 -4.14 -19.94 4.00
N PRO A 160 -5.32 -19.91 4.65
CA PRO A 160 -5.90 -18.69 5.18
C PRO A 160 -4.98 -17.98 6.18
N ALA A 161 -4.83 -16.67 6.03
CA ALA A 161 -4.00 -15.82 6.89
C ALA A 161 -4.78 -14.67 7.56
N GLY A 162 -6.12 -14.77 7.58
CA GLY A 162 -7.00 -13.73 8.11
C GLY A 162 -7.23 -12.60 7.12
N ASP A 163 -7.32 -11.37 7.61
CA ASP A 163 -7.62 -10.17 6.83
C ASP A 163 -6.65 -8.99 7.12
N THR A 164 -5.63 -9.28 7.93
CA THR A 164 -4.62 -8.34 8.40
C THR A 164 -3.25 -9.02 8.31
N TRP A 165 -2.31 -8.37 7.64
CA TRP A 165 -0.93 -8.84 7.51
C TRP A 165 -0.01 -8.01 8.40
N LEU A 166 0.79 -8.69 9.24
CA LEU A 166 1.79 -8.06 10.08
C LEU A 166 3.10 -7.89 9.29
N LEU A 167 3.58 -6.65 9.17
CA LEU A 167 4.88 -6.39 8.57
C LEU A 167 5.99 -6.85 9.52
N GLN A 168 7.00 -7.50 8.94
CA GLN A 168 8.20 -7.88 9.69
C GLN A 168 9.17 -6.70 9.68
N SER A 169 9.73 -6.38 10.86
CA SER A 169 10.89 -5.49 10.98
C SER A 169 12.07 -6.16 10.27
N ARG A 170 12.52 -5.62 9.13
CA ARG A 170 13.74 -6.07 8.45
C ARG A 170 14.77 -4.97 8.47
#